data_AF-A0A958LVF9-F1
#
_entry.id   AF-A0A958LVF9-F1
#
_cell.length_a   1.000
_cell.length_b   1.000
_cell.length_c   1.000
_cell.angle_alpha   90.00
_cell.angle_beta   90.00
_cell.angle_gamma   90.00
#
_symmetry.space_group_name_H-M   'P 1'
#
loop_
_entity.id
_entity.type
_entity.pdbx_description
1 polymer ?
#
loop_
_entity_poly.entity_id
_entity_poly.type
_entity_poly.pdbx_seq_one_letter_code
_entity_poly.pdbx_strand_id
1 'polypeptide(L)'
;MVRFLAACETMGGANNICSDKTGTLTKNQMTVTKLWTLEYVFDRFDRDDKAFTPKIKELLGYGLSLNSDAHPIRKGNKFEQIGNKTECALLEMIYNLGYDYEQIRR
;
A
#
# COMPACT_ATOMS: atom_id res chain seq x y z
N MET A 1 24.87 12.99 6.98
CA MET A 1 25.54 14.19 6.44
C MET A 1 25.23 15.35 7.38
N VAL A 2 26.23 15.94 8.03
CA VAL A 2 26.06 17.11 8.91
C VAL A 2 26.35 18.34 8.07
N ARG A 3 25.36 19.24 7.94
CA ARG A 3 25.51 20.47 7.14
C ARG A 3 26.15 21.62 7.93
N PHE A 4 26.01 21.60 9.26
CA PHE A 4 26.54 22.63 10.17
C PHE A 4 27.11 21.97 11.43
N LEU A 5 28.38 22.24 11.75
CA LEU A 5 29.07 21.60 12.88
C LEU A 5 28.47 21.97 14.25
N ALA A 6 28.01 23.22 14.41
CA ALA A 6 27.37 23.70 15.64
C ALA A 6 26.06 22.96 15.98
N ALA A 7 25.39 22.37 14.99
CA ALA A 7 24.18 21.60 15.22
C ALA A 7 24.42 20.31 16.03
N CYS A 8 25.64 19.77 16.02
CA CYS A 8 25.97 18.56 16.78
C CYS A 8 25.90 18.81 18.30
N GLU A 9 26.39 19.95 18.77
CA GLU A 9 26.34 20.32 20.20
C GLU A 9 24.89 20.65 20.61
N THR A 10 24.16 21.43 19.81
CA THR A 10 22.76 21.78 20.10
C THR A 10 21.82 20.57 20.10
N MET A 11 22.01 19.58 19.21
CA MET A 11 21.21 18.35 19.22
C MET A 11 21.44 17.49 20.49
N GLY A 12 22.63 17.58 21.10
CA GLY A 12 22.95 16.83 22.33
C GLY A 12 22.13 17.26 23.55
N GLY A 13 21.58 18.49 23.53
CA GLY A 13 20.75 19.06 24.59
C GLY A 13 19.26 19.22 24.22
N ALA A 14 18.76 18.51 23.21
CA ALA A 14 17.37 18.67 22.76
C ALA A 14 16.38 17.99 23.74
N ASN A 15 15.36 18.74 24.19
CA ASN A 15 14.29 18.21 25.05
C ASN A 15 13.01 17.81 24.29
N ASN A 16 12.82 18.33 23.08
CA ASN A 16 11.64 18.10 22.25
C ASN A 16 12.05 17.78 20.81
N ILE A 17 11.40 16.79 20.20
CA ILE A 17 11.58 16.43 18.78
C ILE A 17 10.22 16.56 18.10
N CYS A 18 10.10 17.52 17.18
CA CYS A 18 8.93 17.69 16.33
C CYS A 18 9.17 16.95 15.01
N SER A 19 8.59 15.75 14.88
CA SER A 19 8.76 14.93 13.68
C SER A 19 7.52 15.00 12.79
N ASP A 20 7.76 15.07 11.49
CA ASP A 20 6.71 14.88 10.49
C ASP A 20 6.33 13.40 10.35
N LYS A 21 5.09 13.12 9.97
CA LYS A 21 4.61 11.74 9.79
C LYS A 21 5.09 11.15 8.47
N THR A 22 4.67 11.76 7.36
CA THR A 22 4.85 11.20 6.01
C THR A 22 6.26 11.46 5.51
N GLY A 23 7.00 10.41 5.15
CA GLY A 23 8.38 10.53 4.66
C GLY A 23 9.44 10.59 5.77
N THR A 24 9.04 10.64 7.04
CA THR A 24 9.95 10.52 8.20
C THR A 24 9.58 9.33 9.08
N LEU A 25 8.38 9.31 9.67
CA LEU A 25 7.93 8.17 10.47
C LEU A 25 7.42 7.01 9.62
N THR A 26 6.79 7.29 8.49
CA THR A 26 6.26 6.27 7.58
C THR A 26 7.08 6.15 6.31
N LYS A 27 7.13 4.95 5.73
CA LYS A 27 7.85 4.65 4.48
C LYS A 27 7.19 5.24 3.22
N ASN A 28 6.10 6.00 3.38
CA ASN A 28 5.26 6.47 2.27
C ASN A 28 4.83 5.33 1.31
N GLN A 29 4.57 4.16 1.90
CA GLN A 29 4.08 2.94 1.25
C GLN A 29 2.87 2.47 2.06
N MET A 30 1.74 2.28 1.38
CA MET A 30 0.49 1.86 2.00
C MET A 30 0.23 0.38 1.67
N THR A 31 -0.36 -0.36 2.59
CA THR A 31 -0.81 -1.73 2.35
C THR A 31 -2.20 -1.91 2.92
N VAL A 32 -3.04 -2.71 2.26
CA VAL A 32 -4.34 -3.08 2.81
C VAL A 32 -4.12 -4.06 3.95
N THR A 33 -4.65 -3.77 5.12
CA THR A 33 -4.50 -4.60 6.32
C THR A 33 -5.75 -5.40 6.64
N LYS A 34 -6.93 -4.84 6.36
CA LYS A 34 -8.22 -5.47 6.60
C LYS A 34 -9.21 -5.15 5.49
N LEU A 35 -10.07 -6.11 5.15
CA LEU A 35 -11.20 -5.94 4.23
C LEU A 35 -12.49 -6.36 4.93
N TRP A 36 -13.49 -5.51 4.86
CA TRP A 36 -14.81 -5.75 5.43
C TRP A 36 -15.80 -6.03 4.31
N THR A 37 -16.52 -7.14 4.42
CA THR A 37 -17.63 -7.51 3.54
C THR A 37 -18.88 -7.74 4.40
N LEU A 38 -20.03 -8.00 3.75
CA LEU A 38 -21.29 -8.25 4.48
C LEU A 38 -21.20 -9.45 5.42
N GLU A 39 -20.48 -10.50 5.02
CA GLU A 39 -20.44 -11.78 5.74
C GLU A 39 -19.11 -12.02 6.45
N TYR A 40 -18.01 -11.40 5.99
CA TYR A 40 -16.66 -11.71 6.44
C TYR A 40 -15.81 -10.46 6.67
N VAL A 41 -14.93 -10.55 7.66
CA VAL A 41 -13.80 -9.63 7.86
C VAL A 41 -12.52 -10.40 7.58
N PHE A 42 -11.74 -9.92 6.62
CA PHE A 42 -10.48 -10.52 6.22
C PHE A 42 -9.33 -9.73 6.82
N ASP A 43 -8.50 -10.38 7.62
CA ASP A 43 -7.25 -9.83 8.17
C ASP A 43 -6.00 -10.31 7.39
N ARG A 44 -6.21 -11.24 6.44
CA ARG A 44 -5.18 -11.81 5.57
C ARG A 44 -5.74 -11.98 4.17
N PHE A 45 -4.87 -11.80 3.18
CA PHE A 45 -5.22 -11.82 1.76
C PHE A 45 -4.51 -12.97 1.07
N ASP A 46 -4.86 -14.19 1.45
CA ASP A 46 -4.34 -15.39 0.81
C ASP A 46 -5.14 -15.71 -0.45
N ARG A 47 -4.43 -16.04 -1.53
CA ARG A 47 -5.05 -16.43 -2.80
C ARG A 47 -5.89 -17.70 -2.63
N ASP A 48 -5.50 -18.61 -1.75
CA ASP A 48 -6.17 -19.91 -1.60
C ASP A 48 -7.22 -19.92 -0.47
N ASP A 49 -7.51 -18.76 0.13
CA ASP A 49 -8.56 -18.62 1.12
C ASP A 49 -9.94 -18.85 0.50
N LYS A 50 -10.66 -19.85 1.00
CA LYS A 50 -12.00 -20.24 0.54
C LYS A 50 -13.05 -19.16 0.79
N ALA A 51 -12.84 -18.29 1.78
CA ALA A 51 -13.74 -17.16 2.04
C ALA A 51 -13.64 -16.10 0.93
N PHE A 52 -12.52 -16.00 0.22
CA PHE A 52 -12.45 -15.27 -1.04
C PHE A 52 -13.04 -16.11 -2.17
N THR A 53 -14.37 -16.14 -2.23
CA THR A 53 -15.08 -16.80 -3.34
C THR A 53 -14.68 -16.17 -4.69
N PRO A 54 -14.75 -16.93 -5.80
CA PRO A 54 -14.43 -16.40 -7.13
C PRO A 54 -15.18 -15.09 -7.45
N LYS A 55 -16.44 -14.99 -7.02
CA LYS A 55 -17.28 -13.81 -7.23
C LYS A 55 -16.78 -12.58 -6.47
N ILE A 56 -16.30 -12.74 -5.22
CA ILE A 56 -15.71 -11.62 -4.45
C ILE A 56 -14.43 -11.14 -5.14
N LYS A 57 -13.56 -12.07 -5.54
CA LYS A 57 -12.31 -11.71 -6.20
C LYS A 57 -12.55 -11.01 -7.54
N GLU A 58 -13.52 -11.48 -8.32
CA GLU A 58 -13.92 -10.86 -9.58
C GLU A 58 -14.46 -9.44 -9.37
N LEU A 59 -15.43 -9.25 -8.46
CA LEU A 59 -16.01 -7.93 -8.19
C LEU A 59 -14.96 -6.93 -7.70
N LEU A 60 -14.09 -7.34 -6.77
CA LEU A 60 -12.99 -6.50 -6.28
C LEU A 60 -11.97 -6.23 -7.39
N GLY A 61 -11.60 -7.26 -8.16
CA GLY A 61 -10.67 -7.17 -9.27
C GLY A 61 -11.12 -6.16 -10.31
N TYR A 62 -12.33 -6.28 -10.84
CA TYR A 62 -12.88 -5.33 -11.80
C TYR A 62 -13.11 -3.95 -11.16
N GLY A 63 -13.72 -3.88 -9.99
CA GLY A 63 -14.05 -2.62 -9.33
C GLY A 63 -12.80 -1.78 -9.05
N LEU A 64 -11.75 -2.38 -8.50
CA LEU A 64 -10.51 -1.67 -8.18
C LEU A 64 -9.67 -1.38 -9.44
N SER A 65 -9.65 -2.30 -10.40
CA SER A 65 -8.93 -2.08 -11.66
C SER A 65 -9.55 -0.92 -12.44
N LEU A 66 -10.88 -0.88 -12.61
CA LEU A 66 -11.51 0.12 -13.47
C LEU A 66 -11.65 1.51 -12.82
N ASN A 67 -11.69 1.60 -11.49
CA ASN A 67 -11.94 2.86 -10.77
C ASN A 67 -10.67 3.46 -10.13
N SER A 68 -9.50 3.19 -10.71
CA SER A 68 -8.24 3.77 -10.23
C SER A 68 -7.34 4.16 -11.39
N ASP A 69 -6.69 5.31 -11.25
CA ASP A 69 -5.70 5.84 -12.20
C ASP A 69 -4.26 5.58 -11.71
N ALA A 70 -4.08 4.86 -10.61
CA ALA A 70 -2.76 4.54 -10.07
C ALA A 70 -2.07 3.45 -10.90
N HIS A 71 -0.74 3.57 -11.04
CA HIS A 71 0.09 2.64 -11.81
C HIS A 71 1.28 2.14 -10.97
N PRO A 72 1.05 1.20 -10.03
CA PRO A 72 2.13 0.61 -9.25
C PRO A 72 3.04 -0.27 -10.13
N ILE A 73 4.31 0.09 -10.24
CA ILE A 73 5.28 -0.62 -11.09
C ILE A 73 5.87 -1.80 -10.33
N ARG A 74 5.78 -3.00 -10.91
CA ARG A 74 6.37 -4.20 -10.30
C ARG A 74 7.89 -4.22 -10.49
N LYS A 75 8.64 -4.24 -9.38
CA LYS A 75 10.10 -4.43 -9.32
C LYS A 75 10.41 -5.72 -8.53
N GLY A 76 10.45 -6.84 -9.25
CA GLY A 76 10.65 -8.17 -8.65
C GLY A 76 9.46 -8.61 -7.80
N ASN A 77 9.67 -8.77 -6.49
CA ASN A 77 8.63 -9.14 -5.52
C ASN A 77 8.00 -7.95 -4.80
N LYS A 78 8.32 -6.72 -5.20
CA LYS A 78 7.77 -5.50 -4.58
C LYS A 78 7.12 -4.61 -5.64
N PHE A 79 6.12 -3.85 -5.22
CA PHE A 79 5.55 -2.78 -6.02
C PHE A 79 6.15 -1.44 -5.62
N GLU A 80 6.59 -0.69 -6.63
CA GLU A 80 6.85 0.73 -6.48
C GLU A 80 5.54 1.48 -6.70
N GLN A 81 5.00 2.05 -5.61
CA GLN A 81 3.71 2.72 -5.62
C GLN A 81 3.84 4.12 -6.23
N ILE A 82 3.48 4.27 -7.51
CA ILE A 82 3.49 5.56 -8.22
C ILE A 82 2.06 6.09 -8.32
N GLY A 83 1.86 7.34 -7.90
CA GLY A 83 0.55 7.96 -7.77
C GLY A 83 -0.02 7.86 -6.36
N ASN A 84 -1.34 7.79 -6.26
CA ASN A 84 -2.05 7.71 -4.98
C ASN A 84 -1.68 6.39 -4.26
N LYS A 85 -1.07 6.50 -3.08
CA LYS A 85 -0.55 5.35 -2.33
C LYS A 85 -1.66 4.40 -1.90
N THR A 86 -2.85 4.92 -1.58
CA THR A 86 -3.99 4.09 -1.18
C THR A 86 -4.51 3.25 -2.35
N GLU A 87 -4.62 3.85 -3.53
CA GLU A 87 -5.02 3.12 -4.74
C GLU A 87 -3.99 2.07 -5.13
N CYS A 88 -2.70 2.42 -5.07
CA CYS A 88 -1.62 1.46 -5.30
C CYS A 88 -1.71 0.25 -4.38
N ALA A 89 -2.02 0.47 -3.10
CA ALA A 89 -2.18 -0.60 -2.12
C ALA A 89 -3.36 -1.55 -2.47
N LEU A 90 -4.47 -0.99 -2.96
CA LEU A 90 -5.63 -1.77 -3.40
C LEU A 90 -5.31 -2.61 -4.64
N LEU A 91 -4.60 -2.05 -5.62
CA LEU A 91 -4.17 -2.76 -6.81
C LEU A 91 -3.14 -3.86 -6.50
N GLU A 92 -2.20 -3.59 -5.60
CA GLU A 92 -1.26 -4.59 -5.10
C GLU A 92 -1.97 -5.73 -4.36
N MET A 93 -3.02 -5.43 -3.59
CA MET A 93 -3.84 -6.44 -2.90
C MET A 93 -4.51 -7.40 -3.89
N ILE A 94 -5.22 -6.89 -4.91
CA ILE A 94 -5.89 -7.76 -5.89
C ILE A 94 -4.90 -8.56 -6.73
N TYR A 95 -3.72 -7.99 -7.01
CA TYR A 95 -2.65 -8.70 -7.68
C TYR A 95 -2.20 -9.93 -6.90
N ASN A 96 -2.00 -9.77 -5.59
CA ASN A 96 -1.63 -10.88 -4.71
C ASN A 96 -2.75 -11.95 -4.65
N LEU A 97 -4.02 -11.54 -4.70
CA LEU A 97 -5.18 -12.43 -4.81
C LEU A 97 -5.32 -13.12 -6.18
N GLY A 98 -4.45 -12.80 -7.16
CA GLY A 98 -4.37 -13.45 -8.46
C GLY A 98 -5.03 -12.70 -9.61
N TYR A 99 -5.42 -11.44 -9.42
CA TYR A 99 -6.02 -10.60 -10.45
C TYR A 99 -5.03 -9.57 -10.97
N ASP A 100 -4.60 -9.76 -12.21
CA ASP A 100 -3.71 -8.84 -12.89
C ASP A 100 -4.51 -7.65 -13.46
N TYR A 101 -4.45 -6.52 -12.76
CA TYR A 101 -5.18 -5.31 -13.13
C TYR A 101 -4.77 -4.76 -14.49
N GLU A 102 -3.52 -5.01 -14.95
CA GLU A 102 -3.04 -4.56 -16.26
C GLU A 102 -3.77 -5.27 -17.41
N GLN A 103 -4.20 -6.51 -17.20
CA GLN A 103 -4.97 -7.26 -18.20
C GLN A 103 -6.41 -6.76 -18.31
N ILE A 104 -6.96 -6.24 -17.21
CA ILE A 104 -8.34 -5.75 -17.12
C ILE A 104 -8.47 -4.35 -17.74
N ARG A 105 -7.45 -3.51 -17.60
CA ARG A 105 -7.44 -2.10 -18.07
C ARG A 105 -7.08 -1.93 -19.56
N ARG A 106 -6.94 -3.01 -20.32
CA ARG A 106 -6.58 -2.94 -21.75
C ARG A 106 -7.54 -2.10 -22.57
#